data_AF-A0A963VV04-F1
#
_entry.id   AF-A0A963VV04-F1
#
_cell.length_a   1.000
_cell.length_b   1.000
_cell.length_c   1.000
_cell.angle_alpha   90.00
_cell.angle_beta   90.00
_cell.angle_gamma   90.00
#
_symmetry.space_group_name_H-M   'P 1'
#
loop_
_entity.id
_entity.type
_entity.pdbx_description
1 polymer ?
#
loop_
_entity_poly.entity_id
_entity_poly.type
_entity_poly.pdbx_seq_one_letter_code
_entity_poly.pdbx_strand_id
1 'polypeptide(L)'
;MGKKTASSADAPESAGSTFTSEVAGVASRIRAGVVGRGQSITSGYSATEAEQTASNLISVYWRFMPLIFTGGIVIALCSGLQPSAIAIGLMGCAIFVTLFGTKLRQFSARPDLDGVRRGAIAAIAVALPMFLFGVGMGAWAYQGGEARIDILAGFVFVIALTSMAQSYQRLQLLLIHLPGWAGLEVYVHSLAGLVMLAALVPISIFADRIQIRHQRLRFRAKEARYRAQRFAEQILRDFEDTGQGWFWETDARGNLTYLSPAICEMFFKPFSEIAGKHINTLFDQGANSRDRERSLAFHLTSR
;
A
#
# COMPACT_ATOMS: atom_id res chain seq x y z
N MET A 1 90.35 -6.74 -17.04
CA MET A 1 89.18 -5.85 -16.97
C MET A 1 87.92 -6.71 -17.10
N GLY A 2 87.45 -7.30 -16.00
CA GLY A 2 86.29 -8.21 -15.98
C GLY A 2 85.14 -7.55 -15.24
N LYS A 3 84.01 -7.33 -15.92
CA LYS A 3 82.84 -6.63 -15.39
C LYS A 3 81.71 -7.64 -15.14
N LYS A 4 81.20 -7.62 -13.91
CA LYS A 4 80.01 -8.33 -13.39
C LYS A 4 78.77 -8.10 -14.27
N THR A 5 77.94 -9.14 -14.42
CA THR A 5 76.50 -9.01 -14.67
C THR A 5 75.72 -9.82 -13.63
N ALA A 6 74.62 -9.23 -13.17
CA ALA A 6 73.87 -9.58 -11.98
C ALA A 6 72.83 -10.69 -12.24
N SER A 7 72.62 -11.51 -11.20
CA SER A 7 71.49 -12.41 -11.03
C SER A 7 70.22 -11.60 -10.75
N SER A 8 69.19 -11.77 -11.57
CA SER A 8 67.85 -11.21 -11.40
C SER A 8 66.99 -12.22 -10.66
N ALA A 9 66.31 -11.74 -9.61
CA ALA A 9 65.43 -12.49 -8.74
C ALA A 9 64.09 -12.84 -9.40
N ASP A 10 63.60 -14.05 -9.13
CA ASP A 10 62.21 -14.49 -9.36
C ASP A 10 61.24 -13.72 -8.45
N ALA A 11 60.17 -13.18 -9.03
CA ALA A 11 59.03 -12.62 -8.31
C ALA A 11 57.75 -13.42 -8.67
N PRO A 12 56.85 -13.71 -7.71
CA PRO A 12 55.66 -14.52 -7.96
C PRO A 12 54.51 -13.63 -8.49
N GLU A 13 54.30 -13.63 -9.80
CA GLU A 13 53.25 -12.84 -10.48
C GLU A 13 51.88 -13.56 -10.55
N SER A 14 51.77 -14.79 -10.05
CA SER A 14 50.62 -15.66 -10.29
C SER A 14 49.47 -15.58 -9.26
N ALA A 15 49.67 -14.95 -8.09
CA ALA A 15 48.65 -14.93 -7.03
C ALA A 15 47.60 -13.80 -7.19
N GLY A 16 47.97 -12.67 -7.80
CA GLY A 16 47.08 -11.51 -7.95
C GLY A 16 46.03 -11.63 -9.06
N SER A 17 46.32 -12.40 -10.11
CA SER A 17 45.38 -12.61 -11.24
C SER A 17 44.27 -13.60 -10.91
N THR A 18 44.56 -14.60 -10.06
CA THR A 18 43.56 -15.57 -9.59
C THR A 18 42.54 -14.89 -8.68
N PHE A 19 42.99 -14.08 -7.71
CA PHE A 19 42.12 -13.37 -6.76
C PHE A 19 41.18 -12.37 -7.45
N THR A 20 41.69 -11.62 -8.44
CA THR A 20 40.86 -10.66 -9.21
C THR A 20 39.82 -11.37 -10.09
N SER A 21 40.14 -12.54 -10.65
CA SER A 21 39.18 -13.34 -11.42
C SER A 21 38.08 -13.94 -10.54
N GLU A 22 38.42 -14.32 -9.30
CA GLU A 22 37.50 -14.95 -8.35
C GLU A 22 36.48 -13.94 -7.82
N VAL A 23 36.95 -12.74 -7.45
CA VAL A 23 36.09 -11.61 -7.05
C VAL A 23 35.16 -11.17 -8.19
N ALA A 24 35.66 -11.13 -9.43
CA ALA A 24 34.83 -10.83 -10.61
C ALA A 24 33.77 -11.91 -10.87
N GLY A 25 34.12 -13.19 -10.67
CA GLY A 25 33.22 -14.33 -10.81
C GLY A 25 32.16 -14.43 -9.69
N VAL A 26 32.45 -13.94 -8.49
CA VAL A 26 31.48 -13.80 -7.40
C VAL A 26 30.53 -12.63 -7.69
N ALA A 27 31.07 -11.47 -8.12
CA ALA A 27 30.25 -10.31 -8.46
C ALA A 27 29.28 -10.55 -9.62
N SER A 28 29.67 -11.36 -10.62
CA SER A 28 28.79 -11.73 -11.74
C SER A 28 27.67 -12.70 -11.33
N ARG A 29 27.98 -13.67 -10.46
CA ARG A 29 26.99 -14.62 -9.90
C ARG A 29 25.99 -13.93 -8.98
N ILE A 30 26.45 -13.00 -8.15
CA ILE A 30 25.58 -12.13 -7.33
C ILE A 30 24.65 -11.33 -8.24
N ARG A 31 25.19 -10.67 -9.28
CA ARG A 31 24.39 -9.87 -10.22
C ARG A 31 23.33 -10.70 -10.96
N ALA A 32 23.69 -11.89 -11.43
CA ALA A 32 22.74 -12.79 -12.11
C ALA A 32 21.64 -13.31 -11.17
N GLY A 33 22.01 -13.69 -9.94
CA GLY A 33 21.06 -14.13 -8.91
C GLY A 33 20.10 -13.03 -8.47
N VAL A 34 20.59 -11.79 -8.29
CA VAL A 34 19.77 -10.60 -7.97
C VAL A 34 18.77 -10.31 -9.09
N VAL A 35 19.19 -10.35 -10.37
CA VAL A 35 18.33 -10.04 -11.52
C VAL A 35 17.23 -11.10 -11.70
N GLY A 36 17.58 -12.40 -11.64
CA GLY A 36 16.61 -13.48 -11.80
C GLY A 36 15.59 -13.55 -10.65
N ARG A 37 16.05 -13.33 -9.40
CA ARG A 37 15.19 -13.34 -8.22
C ARG A 37 14.32 -12.08 -8.15
N GLY A 38 14.83 -10.93 -8.61
CA GLY A 38 14.05 -9.70 -8.77
C GLY A 38 12.91 -9.84 -9.78
N GLN A 39 13.14 -10.52 -10.90
CA GLN A 39 12.10 -10.76 -11.92
C GLN A 39 10.99 -11.71 -11.45
N SER A 40 11.32 -12.83 -10.79
CA SER A 40 10.28 -13.77 -10.31
C SER A 40 9.41 -13.15 -9.21
N ILE A 41 9.99 -12.34 -8.33
CA ILE A 41 9.25 -11.61 -7.28
C ILE A 41 8.32 -10.55 -7.89
N THR A 42 8.76 -9.81 -8.92
CA THR A 42 7.87 -8.85 -9.61
C THR A 42 6.70 -9.52 -10.31
N SER A 43 6.90 -10.71 -10.87
CA SER A 43 5.83 -11.51 -11.48
C SER A 43 4.84 -12.03 -10.42
N GLY A 44 5.33 -12.53 -9.28
CA GLY A 44 4.47 -13.00 -8.19
C GLY A 44 3.67 -11.89 -7.51
N TYR A 45 4.30 -10.74 -7.22
CA TYR A 45 3.64 -9.59 -6.60
C TYR A 45 2.52 -9.02 -7.51
N SER A 46 2.81 -8.84 -8.81
CA SER A 46 1.81 -8.32 -9.77
C SER A 46 0.60 -9.25 -9.98
N ALA A 47 0.78 -10.57 -9.93
CA ALA A 47 -0.31 -11.53 -10.04
C ALA A 47 -1.22 -11.53 -8.79
N THR A 48 -0.62 -11.58 -7.59
CA THR A 48 -1.37 -11.53 -6.32
C THR A 48 -2.14 -10.23 -6.12
N GLU A 49 -1.63 -9.11 -6.65
CA GLU A 49 -2.26 -7.80 -6.51
C GLU A 49 -3.34 -7.54 -7.56
N ALA A 50 -3.25 -8.12 -8.76
CA ALA A 50 -4.36 -8.15 -9.72
C ALA A 50 -5.57 -8.90 -9.15
N GLU A 51 -5.31 -10.00 -8.44
CA GLU A 51 -6.30 -10.80 -7.73
C GLU A 51 -6.88 -10.06 -6.50
N GLN A 52 -6.02 -9.41 -5.70
CA GLN A 52 -6.47 -8.56 -4.57
C GLN A 52 -7.25 -7.32 -5.03
N THR A 53 -6.88 -6.69 -6.15
CA THR A 53 -7.59 -5.54 -6.72
C THR A 53 -8.98 -5.95 -7.22
N ALA A 54 -9.11 -7.16 -7.78
CA ALA A 54 -10.40 -7.74 -8.15
C ALA A 54 -11.25 -8.13 -6.91
N SER A 55 -10.63 -8.47 -5.78
CA SER A 55 -11.34 -8.84 -4.54
C SER A 55 -11.94 -7.65 -3.78
N ASN A 56 -11.43 -6.42 -3.97
CA ASN A 56 -11.83 -5.22 -3.22
C ASN A 56 -12.79 -4.31 -4.01
N LEU A 57 -13.82 -4.90 -4.63
CA LEU A 57 -14.87 -4.17 -5.36
C LEU A 57 -15.76 -3.28 -4.46
N ILE A 58 -15.85 -3.57 -3.16
CA ILE A 58 -16.62 -2.79 -2.17
C ILE A 58 -15.64 -2.14 -1.19
N SER A 59 -15.77 -0.83 -0.97
CA SER A 59 -14.82 -0.07 -0.15
C SER A 59 -14.87 -0.45 1.33
N VAL A 60 -13.74 -0.29 2.03
CA VAL A 60 -13.69 -0.38 3.51
C VAL A 60 -14.53 0.73 4.17
N TYR A 61 -14.71 1.84 3.45
CA TYR A 61 -15.52 2.98 3.87
C TYR A 61 -17.03 2.74 3.72
N TRP A 62 -17.45 1.65 3.06
CA TRP A 62 -18.86 1.28 2.93
C TRP A 62 -19.55 1.11 4.29
N ARG A 63 -18.79 0.75 5.34
CA ARG A 63 -19.30 0.68 6.72
C ARG A 63 -19.89 2.01 7.23
N PHE A 64 -19.48 3.14 6.65
CA PHE A 64 -19.94 4.47 7.04
C PHE A 64 -21.15 4.93 6.22
N MET A 65 -21.59 4.21 5.19
CA MET A 65 -22.76 4.59 4.37
C MET A 65 -24.04 4.82 5.18
N PRO A 66 -24.41 3.97 6.17
CA PRO A 66 -25.57 4.22 7.00
C PRO A 66 -25.50 5.56 7.74
N LEU A 67 -24.30 5.95 8.21
CA LEU A 67 -24.08 7.23 8.89
C LEU A 67 -24.26 8.41 7.92
N ILE A 68 -23.74 8.29 6.70
CA ILE A 68 -23.89 9.33 5.66
C ILE A 68 -25.36 9.51 5.29
N PHE A 69 -26.09 8.42 5.05
CA PHE A 69 -27.53 8.46 4.76
C PHE A 69 -28.32 9.09 5.90
N THR A 70 -28.01 8.71 7.14
CA THR A 70 -28.64 9.29 8.32
C THR A 70 -28.35 10.78 8.42
N GLY A 71 -27.12 11.23 8.14
CA GLY A 71 -26.76 12.65 8.08
C GLY A 71 -27.57 13.43 7.04
N GLY A 72 -27.77 12.87 5.85
CA GLY A 72 -28.63 13.47 4.82
C GLY A 72 -30.09 13.61 5.26
N ILE A 73 -30.63 12.59 5.93
CA ILE A 73 -31.98 12.61 6.50
C ILE A 73 -32.08 13.70 7.59
N VAL A 74 -31.09 13.81 8.48
CA VAL A 74 -31.07 14.83 9.54
C VAL A 74 -31.06 16.23 8.94
N ILE A 75 -30.26 16.48 7.89
CA ILE A 75 -30.26 17.76 7.18
C ILE A 75 -31.64 18.05 6.58
N ALA A 76 -32.25 17.05 5.95
CA ALA A 76 -33.59 17.20 5.36
C ALA A 76 -34.69 17.43 6.42
N LEU A 77 -34.56 16.86 7.63
CA LEU A 77 -35.49 17.08 8.74
C LEU A 77 -35.47 18.54 9.24
N CYS A 78 -34.36 19.27 9.06
CA CYS A 78 -34.30 20.70 9.38
C CYS A 78 -35.28 21.54 8.53
N SER A 79 -35.84 21.00 7.44
CA SER A 79 -36.86 21.66 6.61
C SER A 79 -38.21 21.85 7.32
N GLY A 80 -38.43 21.16 8.45
CA GLY A 80 -39.69 21.16 9.21
C GLY A 80 -40.82 20.35 8.55
N LEU A 81 -40.62 19.81 7.36
CA LEU A 81 -41.60 18.98 6.65
C LEU A 81 -41.42 17.51 7.02
N GLN A 82 -42.48 16.86 7.50
CA GLN A 82 -42.43 15.44 7.83
C GLN A 82 -42.37 14.58 6.56
N PRO A 83 -41.49 13.56 6.50
CA PRO A 83 -41.40 12.67 5.36
C PRO A 83 -42.67 11.82 5.20
N SER A 84 -43.03 11.53 3.96
CA SER A 84 -44.11 10.59 3.65
C SER A 84 -43.74 9.16 4.07
N ALA A 85 -44.75 8.32 4.31
CA ALA A 85 -44.52 6.91 4.68
C ALA A 85 -43.71 6.15 3.60
N ILE A 86 -43.92 6.49 2.33
CA ILE A 86 -43.18 5.92 1.20
C ILE A 86 -41.70 6.34 1.27
N ALA A 87 -41.42 7.62 1.53
CA ALA A 87 -40.05 8.12 1.69
C ALA A 87 -39.32 7.43 2.85
N ILE A 88 -39.98 7.30 4.01
CA ILE A 88 -39.44 6.59 5.17
C ILE A 88 -39.12 5.13 4.82
N GLY A 89 -40.06 4.43 4.17
CA GLY A 89 -39.88 3.04 3.76
C GLY A 89 -38.70 2.85 2.80
N LEU A 90 -38.59 3.70 1.77
CA LEU A 90 -37.51 3.64 0.79
C LEU A 90 -36.14 3.95 1.39
N MET A 91 -36.03 4.99 2.21
CA MET A 91 -34.78 5.35 2.90
C MET A 91 -34.39 4.29 3.94
N GLY A 92 -35.37 3.74 4.67
CA GLY A 92 -35.15 2.63 5.60
C GLY A 92 -34.65 1.37 4.89
N CYS A 93 -35.24 1.00 3.75
CA CYS A 93 -34.76 -0.07 2.89
C CYS A 93 -33.34 0.20 2.36
N ALA A 94 -33.04 1.43 1.94
CA ALA A 94 -31.70 1.81 1.51
C ALA A 94 -30.66 1.61 2.62
N ILE A 95 -30.95 2.07 3.84
CA ILE A 95 -30.09 1.87 5.03
C ILE A 95 -29.96 0.37 5.32
N PHE A 96 -31.05 -0.39 5.32
CA PHE A 96 -31.03 -1.84 5.56
C PHE A 96 -30.16 -2.59 4.54
N VAL A 97 -30.28 -2.26 3.25
CA VAL A 97 -29.46 -2.85 2.17
C VAL A 97 -27.99 -2.49 2.36
N THR A 98 -27.65 -1.26 2.76
CA THR A 98 -26.24 -0.91 3.03
C THR A 98 -25.66 -1.66 4.22
N LEU A 99 -26.45 -1.85 5.29
CA LEU A 99 -26.06 -2.65 6.46
C LEU A 99 -25.82 -4.12 6.07
N PHE A 100 -26.76 -4.71 5.31
CA PHE A 100 -26.62 -6.09 4.81
C PHE A 100 -25.51 -6.22 3.74
N GLY A 101 -25.18 -5.13 3.06
CA GLY A 101 -24.11 -5.01 2.07
C GLY A 101 -22.73 -5.43 2.60
N THR A 102 -22.47 -5.27 3.90
CA THR A 102 -21.21 -5.76 4.52
C THR A 102 -21.13 -7.29 4.58
N LYS A 103 -22.25 -8.00 4.77
CA LYS A 103 -22.30 -9.46 4.68
C LYS A 103 -22.22 -9.93 3.22
N LEU A 104 -22.88 -9.21 2.29
CA LEU A 104 -22.76 -9.45 0.85
C LEU A 104 -21.31 -9.29 0.36
N ARG A 105 -20.55 -8.34 0.92
CA ARG A 105 -19.10 -8.22 0.65
C ARG A 105 -18.35 -9.49 1.05
N GLN A 106 -18.58 -10.02 2.24
CA GLN A 106 -17.95 -11.27 2.70
C GLN A 106 -18.35 -12.46 1.81
N PHE A 107 -19.62 -12.50 1.38
CA PHE A 107 -20.09 -13.53 0.45
C PHE A 107 -19.44 -13.42 -0.93
N SER A 108 -19.30 -12.19 -1.46
CA SER A 108 -18.63 -11.93 -2.74
C SER A 108 -17.12 -12.19 -2.72
N ALA A 109 -16.51 -12.26 -1.54
CA ALA A 109 -15.10 -12.61 -1.36
C ALA A 109 -14.83 -14.12 -1.42
N ARG A 110 -15.86 -14.95 -1.60
CA ARG A 110 -15.68 -16.40 -1.73
C ARG A 110 -15.00 -16.75 -3.06
N PRO A 111 -14.05 -17.71 -3.05
CA PRO A 111 -13.27 -18.08 -4.23
C PRO A 111 -14.07 -18.83 -5.31
N ASP A 112 -15.28 -19.29 -5.00
CA ASP A 112 -16.19 -20.06 -5.86
C ASP A 112 -16.94 -19.21 -6.91
N LEU A 113 -16.90 -17.88 -6.81
CA LEU A 113 -17.64 -16.97 -7.69
C LEU A 113 -16.79 -16.46 -8.85
N ASP A 114 -17.27 -16.67 -10.07
CA ASP A 114 -16.72 -16.06 -11.29
C ASP A 114 -16.60 -14.53 -11.16
N GLY A 115 -15.55 -13.95 -11.76
CA GLY A 115 -15.27 -12.51 -11.67
C GLY A 115 -16.42 -11.60 -12.13
N VAL A 116 -17.20 -12.03 -13.12
CA VAL A 116 -18.38 -11.29 -13.61
C VAL A 116 -19.52 -11.29 -12.59
N ARG A 117 -19.83 -12.45 -11.99
CA ARG A 117 -20.89 -12.57 -10.97
C ARG A 117 -20.53 -11.77 -9.73
N ARG A 118 -19.26 -11.82 -9.32
CA ARG A 118 -18.72 -11.01 -8.22
C ARG A 118 -18.88 -9.51 -8.47
N GLY A 119 -18.52 -9.05 -9.67
CA GLY A 119 -18.70 -7.67 -10.10
C GLY A 119 -20.16 -7.23 -10.10
N ALA A 120 -21.07 -8.08 -10.60
CA ALA A 120 -22.51 -7.79 -10.63
C ALA A 120 -23.11 -7.68 -9.21
N ILE A 121 -22.77 -8.60 -8.31
CA ILE A 121 -23.23 -8.55 -6.90
C ILE A 121 -22.75 -7.26 -6.23
N ALA A 122 -21.47 -6.91 -6.41
CA ALA A 122 -20.92 -5.68 -5.85
C ALA A 122 -21.58 -4.42 -6.45
N ALA A 123 -21.82 -4.41 -7.76
CA ALA A 123 -22.51 -3.32 -8.44
C ALA A 123 -23.94 -3.13 -7.90
N ILE A 124 -24.71 -4.21 -7.78
CA ILE A 124 -26.08 -4.18 -7.24
C ILE A 124 -26.08 -3.72 -5.79
N ALA A 125 -25.16 -4.23 -4.95
CA ALA A 125 -25.06 -3.87 -3.54
C ALA A 125 -24.78 -2.37 -3.33
N VAL A 126 -24.16 -1.70 -4.31
CA VAL A 126 -23.88 -0.25 -4.28
C VAL A 126 -25.00 0.56 -4.95
N ALA A 127 -25.42 0.17 -6.14
CA ALA A 127 -26.37 0.91 -6.96
C ALA A 127 -27.78 0.91 -6.38
N LEU A 128 -28.24 -0.24 -5.87
CA LEU A 128 -29.59 -0.40 -5.33
C LEU A 128 -29.89 0.55 -4.15
N PRO A 129 -29.10 0.60 -3.07
CA PRO A 129 -29.38 1.51 -1.97
C PRO A 129 -29.28 2.98 -2.39
N MET A 130 -28.39 3.33 -3.32
CA MET A 130 -28.30 4.71 -3.83
C MET A 130 -29.55 5.11 -4.61
N PHE A 131 -30.04 4.22 -5.46
CA PHE A 131 -31.29 4.44 -6.19
C PHE A 131 -32.48 4.59 -5.24
N LEU A 132 -32.66 3.65 -4.30
CA LEU A 132 -33.74 3.70 -3.33
C LEU A 132 -33.70 4.97 -2.47
N PHE A 133 -32.50 5.39 -2.06
CA PHE A 133 -32.32 6.63 -1.32
C PHE A 133 -32.70 7.85 -2.18
N GLY A 134 -32.26 7.89 -3.45
CA GLY A 134 -32.64 8.95 -4.39
C GLY A 134 -34.15 9.06 -4.61
N VAL A 135 -34.84 7.92 -4.81
CA VAL A 135 -36.31 7.88 -4.94
C VAL A 135 -36.98 8.33 -3.63
N GLY A 136 -36.47 7.89 -2.47
CA GLY A 136 -37.00 8.29 -1.17
C GLY A 136 -36.86 9.80 -0.91
N MET A 137 -35.71 10.37 -1.25
CA MET A 137 -35.46 11.81 -1.14
C MET A 137 -36.31 12.61 -2.13
N GLY A 138 -36.51 12.11 -3.36
CA GLY A 138 -37.41 12.73 -4.34
C GLY A 138 -38.87 12.73 -3.88
N ALA A 139 -39.34 11.60 -3.35
CA ALA A 139 -40.69 11.46 -2.81
C ALA A 139 -40.98 12.46 -1.67
N TRP A 140 -39.96 12.77 -0.86
CA TRP A 140 -40.07 13.75 0.21
C TRP A 140 -39.94 15.18 -0.30
N ALA A 141 -38.98 15.45 -1.18
CA ALA A 141 -38.73 16.79 -1.71
C ALA A 141 -39.91 17.37 -2.50
N TYR A 142 -40.69 16.51 -3.18
CA TYR A 142 -41.81 16.90 -4.03
C TYR A 142 -43.19 16.67 -3.40
N GLN A 143 -43.26 16.39 -2.09
CA GLN A 143 -44.52 16.08 -1.41
C GLN A 143 -45.55 17.22 -1.49
N GLY A 144 -45.11 18.47 -1.62
CA GLY A 144 -45.97 19.65 -1.78
C GLY A 144 -46.21 20.06 -3.23
N GLY A 145 -45.87 19.23 -4.23
CA GLY A 145 -45.95 19.56 -5.65
C GLY A 145 -44.75 20.39 -6.16
N GLU A 146 -44.15 21.22 -5.31
CA GLU A 146 -42.91 21.94 -5.60
C GLU A 146 -41.71 21.32 -4.89
N ALA A 147 -40.53 21.45 -5.51
CA ALA A 147 -39.29 20.93 -4.99
C ALA A 147 -38.78 21.74 -3.79
N ARG A 148 -38.65 21.11 -2.64
CA ARG A 148 -38.04 21.71 -1.44
C ARG A 148 -36.52 21.67 -1.51
N ILE A 149 -35.89 22.82 -1.66
CA ILE A 149 -34.42 22.98 -1.78
C ILE A 149 -33.70 22.40 -0.54
N ASP A 150 -34.25 22.57 0.65
CA ASP A 150 -33.65 22.08 1.91
C ASP A 150 -33.45 20.55 1.92
N ILE A 151 -34.43 19.82 1.37
CA ILE A 151 -34.40 18.35 1.29
C ILE A 151 -33.43 17.92 0.20
N LEU A 152 -33.44 18.61 -0.94
CA LEU A 152 -32.47 18.38 -2.02
C LEU A 152 -31.02 18.63 -1.56
N ALA A 153 -30.79 19.60 -0.67
CA ALA A 153 -29.47 19.84 -0.07
C ALA A 153 -28.98 18.64 0.75
N GLY A 154 -29.87 17.98 1.51
CA GLY A 154 -29.56 16.73 2.21
C GLY A 154 -29.16 15.59 1.25
N PHE A 155 -29.81 15.49 0.09
CA PHE A 155 -29.44 14.53 -0.94
C PHE A 155 -28.07 14.84 -1.57
N VAL A 156 -27.83 16.10 -1.94
CA VAL A 156 -26.54 16.55 -2.49
C VAL A 156 -25.41 16.32 -1.49
N PHE A 157 -25.65 16.54 -0.20
CA PHE A 157 -24.69 16.23 0.86
C PHE A 157 -24.31 14.74 0.89
N VAL A 158 -25.30 13.84 0.81
CA VAL A 158 -25.07 12.39 0.76
C VAL A 158 -24.23 12.01 -0.45
N ILE A 159 -24.56 12.54 -1.63
CA ILE A 159 -23.82 12.28 -2.86
C ILE A 159 -22.37 12.78 -2.71
N ALA A 160 -22.16 14.02 -2.26
CA ALA A 160 -20.83 14.62 -2.12
C ALA A 160 -19.95 13.86 -1.10
N LEU A 161 -20.48 13.53 0.07
CA LEU A 161 -19.73 12.83 1.11
C LEU A 161 -19.39 11.40 0.69
N THR A 162 -20.29 10.75 -0.05
CA THR A 162 -20.06 9.42 -0.62
C THR A 162 -18.95 9.44 -1.69
N SER A 163 -18.94 10.45 -2.57
CA SER A 163 -17.86 10.63 -3.56
C SER A 163 -16.51 10.80 -2.91
N MET A 164 -16.44 11.61 -1.84
CA MET A 164 -15.20 11.85 -1.10
C MET A 164 -14.71 10.56 -0.43
N ALA A 165 -15.60 9.79 0.18
CA ALA A 165 -15.24 8.53 0.83
C ALA A 165 -14.72 7.46 -0.15
N GLN A 166 -15.06 7.57 -1.44
CA GLN A 166 -14.79 6.53 -2.46
C GLN A 166 -13.83 6.98 -3.57
N SER A 167 -13.16 8.13 -3.41
CA SER A 167 -12.21 8.70 -4.38
C SER A 167 -10.94 7.87 -4.61
N TYR A 168 -10.88 6.62 -4.12
CA TYR A 168 -9.73 5.74 -4.21
C TYR A 168 -10.05 4.40 -4.87
N GLN A 169 -11.28 4.14 -5.33
CA GLN A 169 -11.63 2.85 -5.95
C GLN A 169 -12.18 3.04 -7.36
N ARG A 170 -11.89 2.07 -8.23
CA ARG A 170 -12.24 2.12 -9.65
C ARG A 170 -13.74 1.87 -9.83
N LEU A 171 -14.38 2.56 -10.77
CA LEU A 171 -15.80 2.43 -11.17
C LEU A 171 -16.88 2.79 -10.12
N GLN A 172 -16.53 2.95 -8.84
CA GLN A 172 -17.51 3.22 -7.78
C GLN A 172 -18.24 4.56 -7.91
N LEU A 173 -17.56 5.59 -8.42
CA LEU A 173 -18.19 6.91 -8.63
C LEU A 173 -19.41 6.80 -9.55
N LEU A 174 -19.31 6.04 -10.64
CA LEU A 174 -20.43 5.82 -11.56
C LEU A 174 -21.59 5.07 -10.88
N LEU A 175 -21.26 4.02 -10.12
CA LEU A 175 -22.22 3.17 -9.41
C LEU A 175 -22.99 3.88 -8.30
N ILE A 176 -22.49 5.02 -7.81
CA ILE A 176 -23.15 5.83 -6.79
C ILE A 176 -23.96 6.94 -7.44
N HIS A 177 -23.31 7.72 -8.31
CA HIS A 177 -23.87 8.93 -8.85
C HIS A 177 -25.04 8.66 -9.79
N LEU A 178 -24.87 7.70 -10.70
CA LEU A 178 -25.88 7.44 -11.72
C LEU A 178 -27.19 6.89 -11.10
N PRO A 179 -27.16 5.89 -10.20
CA PRO A 179 -28.39 5.41 -9.55
C PRO A 179 -28.98 6.45 -8.58
N GLY A 180 -28.15 7.18 -7.82
CA GLY A 180 -28.62 8.21 -6.91
C GLY A 180 -29.42 9.30 -7.62
N TRP A 181 -28.87 9.87 -8.69
CA TRP A 181 -29.57 10.88 -9.49
C TRP A 181 -30.73 10.30 -10.30
N ALA A 182 -30.60 9.08 -10.84
CA ALA A 182 -31.70 8.42 -11.54
C ALA A 182 -32.91 8.20 -10.62
N GLY A 183 -32.69 7.91 -9.34
CA GLY A 183 -33.78 7.79 -8.36
C GLY A 183 -34.49 9.12 -8.11
N LEU A 184 -33.76 10.23 -8.07
CA LEU A 184 -34.34 11.55 -7.90
C LEU A 184 -35.16 11.99 -9.14
N GLU A 185 -34.67 11.69 -10.34
CA GLU A 185 -35.31 12.04 -11.62
C GLU A 185 -36.70 11.43 -11.81
N VAL A 186 -37.03 10.34 -11.08
CA VAL A 186 -38.37 9.74 -11.05
C VAL A 186 -39.46 10.74 -10.65
N TYR A 187 -39.11 11.85 -9.98
CA TYR A 187 -40.06 12.90 -9.61
C TYR A 187 -39.92 14.16 -10.46
N VAL A 188 -38.69 14.52 -10.85
CA VAL A 188 -38.39 15.78 -11.55
C VAL A 188 -38.89 15.77 -12.99
N HIS A 189 -38.85 14.62 -13.68
CA HIS A 189 -39.28 14.45 -15.08
C HIS A 189 -38.78 15.54 -16.05
N SER A 190 -37.57 16.07 -15.83
CA SER A 190 -37.06 17.21 -16.58
C SER A 190 -36.04 16.79 -17.64
N LEU A 191 -36.12 17.41 -18.83
CA LEU A 191 -35.12 17.23 -19.88
C LEU A 191 -33.71 17.62 -19.38
N ALA A 192 -33.61 18.66 -18.55
CA ALA A 192 -32.34 19.08 -17.96
C ALA A 192 -31.74 18.00 -17.07
N GLY A 193 -32.59 17.28 -16.35
CA GLY A 193 -32.23 16.14 -15.51
C GLY A 193 -31.66 14.96 -16.29
N LEU A 194 -32.32 14.60 -17.38
CA LEU A 194 -31.83 13.56 -18.31
C LEU A 194 -30.49 13.94 -18.95
N VAL A 195 -30.33 15.21 -19.36
CA VAL A 195 -29.05 15.73 -19.89
C VAL A 195 -27.96 15.67 -18.83
N MET A 196 -28.26 16.02 -17.58
CA MET A 196 -27.30 15.93 -16.47
C MET A 196 -26.88 14.47 -16.20
N LEU A 197 -27.81 13.51 -16.22
CA LEU A 197 -27.49 12.08 -16.11
C LEU A 197 -26.58 11.62 -17.25
N ALA A 198 -26.89 12.02 -18.49
CA ALA A 198 -26.07 11.71 -19.65
C ALA A 198 -24.67 12.33 -19.55
N ALA A 199 -24.54 13.54 -19.02
CA ALA A 199 -23.26 14.24 -18.81
C ALA A 199 -22.45 13.64 -17.63
N LEU A 200 -23.10 13.08 -16.61
CA LEU A 200 -22.43 12.44 -15.47
C LEU A 200 -21.60 11.22 -15.89
N VAL A 201 -22.03 10.50 -16.93
CA VAL A 201 -21.34 9.32 -17.45
C VAL A 201 -19.92 9.66 -17.96
N PRO A 202 -19.72 10.54 -18.95
CA PRO A 202 -18.39 10.89 -19.42
C PRO A 202 -17.55 11.58 -18.35
N ILE A 203 -18.14 12.42 -17.49
CA ILE A 203 -17.43 13.07 -16.37
C ILE A 203 -16.90 12.01 -15.39
N SER A 204 -17.74 11.02 -15.02
CA SER A 204 -17.36 9.94 -14.11
C SER A 204 -16.29 9.03 -14.73
N ILE A 205 -16.42 8.70 -16.02
CA ILE A 205 -15.41 7.93 -16.75
C ILE A 205 -14.09 8.70 -16.79
N PHE A 206 -14.13 10.01 -17.09
CA PHE A 206 -12.94 10.85 -17.15
C PHE A 206 -12.23 10.95 -15.79
N ALA A 207 -13.00 11.17 -14.71
CA ALA A 207 -12.50 11.19 -13.35
C ALA A 207 -11.83 9.85 -12.97
N ASP A 208 -12.47 8.72 -13.28
CA ASP A 208 -11.91 7.39 -13.05
C ASP A 208 -10.61 7.18 -13.83
N ARG A 209 -10.54 7.63 -15.09
CA ARG A 209 -9.33 7.56 -15.92
C ARG A 209 -8.18 8.39 -15.34
N ILE A 210 -8.45 9.60 -14.84
CA ILE A 210 -7.46 10.43 -14.14
C ILE A 210 -7.00 9.71 -12.86
N GLN A 211 -7.93 9.20 -12.08
CA GLN A 211 -7.65 8.55 -10.80
C GLN A 211 -6.78 7.29 -10.98
N ILE A 212 -7.03 6.51 -12.05
CA ILE A 212 -6.19 5.37 -12.42
C ILE A 212 -4.73 5.80 -12.65
N ARG A 213 -4.49 6.95 -13.29
CA ARG A 213 -3.13 7.45 -13.51
C ARG A 213 -2.44 7.78 -12.18
N HIS A 214 -3.14 8.44 -11.25
CA HIS A 214 -2.59 8.75 -9.93
C HIS A 214 -2.32 7.51 -9.08
N GLN A 215 -3.20 6.51 -9.12
CA GLN A 215 -2.99 5.24 -8.41
C GLN A 215 -1.75 4.52 -8.92
N ARG A 216 -1.56 4.45 -10.25
CA ARG A 216 -0.39 3.81 -10.86
C ARG A 216 0.92 4.49 -10.44
N LEU A 217 0.94 5.82 -10.34
CA LEU A 217 2.13 6.56 -9.90
C LEU A 217 2.48 6.29 -8.44
N ARG A 218 1.49 6.35 -7.54
CA ARG A 218 1.70 6.04 -6.11
C ARG A 218 2.19 4.61 -5.91
N PHE A 219 1.65 3.69 -6.70
CA PHE A 219 2.02 2.30 -6.67
C PHE A 219 3.47 2.08 -7.12
N ARG A 220 3.84 2.61 -8.30
CA ARG A 220 5.22 2.55 -8.80
C ARG A 220 6.23 3.14 -7.82
N ALA A 221 5.87 4.23 -7.14
CA ALA A 221 6.73 4.83 -6.11
C ALA A 221 6.93 3.91 -4.89
N LYS A 222 5.88 3.20 -4.45
CA LYS A 222 6.01 2.19 -3.37
C LYS A 222 6.86 1.01 -3.80
N GLU A 223 6.63 0.47 -5.00
CA GLU A 223 7.43 -0.63 -5.54
C GLU A 223 8.90 -0.25 -5.68
N ALA A 224 9.20 0.97 -6.12
CA ALA A 224 10.58 1.46 -6.23
C ALA A 224 11.26 1.55 -4.86
N ARG A 225 10.56 2.06 -3.83
CA ARG A 225 11.07 2.11 -2.45
C ARG A 225 11.32 0.72 -1.88
N TYR A 226 10.36 -0.19 -2.05
CA TYR A 226 10.50 -1.57 -1.57
C TYR A 226 11.66 -2.29 -2.26
N ARG A 227 11.82 -2.09 -3.57
CA ARG A 227 12.96 -2.62 -4.33
C ARG A 227 14.29 -2.05 -3.85
N ALA A 228 14.37 -0.74 -3.65
CA ALA A 228 15.59 -0.10 -3.14
C ALA A 228 15.97 -0.61 -1.74
N GLN A 229 14.99 -0.75 -0.84
CA GLN A 229 15.22 -1.30 0.50
C GLN A 229 15.70 -2.75 0.44
N ARG A 230 15.01 -3.61 -0.32
CA ARG A 230 15.41 -5.02 -0.48
C ARG A 230 16.78 -5.18 -1.10
N PHE A 231 17.11 -4.34 -2.07
CA PHE A 231 18.42 -4.33 -2.68
C PHE A 231 19.51 -3.91 -1.70
N ALA A 232 19.25 -2.89 -0.87
CA ALA A 232 20.17 -2.48 0.19
C ALA A 232 20.36 -3.60 1.25
N GLU A 233 19.27 -4.24 1.70
CA GLU A 233 19.31 -5.39 2.60
C GLU A 233 20.13 -6.55 2.00
N GLN A 234 19.94 -6.83 0.71
CA GLN A 234 20.64 -7.91 0.03
C GLN A 234 22.13 -7.59 -0.13
N ILE A 235 22.50 -6.39 -0.56
CA ILE A 235 23.92 -5.99 -0.65
C ILE A 235 24.58 -6.09 0.73
N LEU A 236 23.91 -5.63 1.78
CA LEU A 236 24.45 -5.69 3.13
C LEU A 236 24.71 -7.14 3.54
N ARG A 237 23.75 -8.04 3.32
CA ARG A 237 23.93 -9.47 3.56
C ARG A 237 25.04 -10.09 2.73
N ASP A 238 25.06 -9.84 1.43
CA ASP A 238 26.09 -10.37 0.55
C ASP A 238 27.49 -9.89 0.99
N PHE A 239 27.59 -8.66 1.51
CA PHE A 239 28.84 -8.14 2.05
C PHE A 239 29.20 -8.75 3.42
N GLU A 240 28.23 -8.97 4.31
CA GLU A 240 28.44 -9.71 5.57
C GLU A 240 28.88 -11.16 5.33
N ASP A 241 28.28 -11.84 4.36
CA ASP A 241 28.58 -13.24 4.00
C ASP A 241 30.00 -13.40 3.43
N THR A 242 30.55 -12.36 2.78
CA THR A 242 31.97 -12.39 2.35
C THR A 242 32.96 -12.38 3.51
N GLY A 243 32.51 -12.03 4.73
CA GLY A 243 33.36 -11.90 5.91
C GLY A 243 34.39 -10.76 5.84
N GLN A 244 34.35 -9.93 4.79
CA GLN A 244 35.33 -8.86 4.55
C GLN A 244 35.03 -7.55 5.32
N GLY A 245 34.00 -7.54 6.18
CA GLY A 245 33.62 -6.38 6.98
C GLY A 245 33.10 -6.74 8.37
N TRP A 246 33.41 -5.89 9.36
CA TRP A 246 32.94 -6.00 10.73
C TRP A 246 31.80 -5.02 10.96
N PHE A 247 30.60 -5.53 11.22
CA PHE A 247 29.42 -4.71 11.51
C PHE A 247 28.94 -4.98 12.93
N TRP A 248 28.59 -3.90 13.63
CA TRP A 248 27.94 -3.96 14.92
C TRP A 248 26.93 -2.81 15.02
N GLU A 249 25.87 -3.03 15.77
CA GLU A 249 24.93 -1.98 16.18
C GLU A 249 24.91 -1.93 17.69
N THR A 250 24.79 -0.72 18.25
CA THR A 250 24.62 -0.50 19.68
C THR A 250 23.33 0.26 19.96
N ASP A 251 22.70 -0.02 21.10
CA ASP A 251 21.65 0.83 21.64
C ASP A 251 22.18 2.21 22.07
N ALA A 252 21.28 3.10 22.48
CA ALA A 252 21.64 4.45 22.96
C ALA A 252 22.53 4.44 24.23
N ARG A 253 22.72 3.29 24.89
CA ARG A 253 23.56 3.11 26.09
C ARG A 253 24.90 2.42 25.78
N GLY A 254 25.17 2.10 24.51
CA GLY A 254 26.41 1.44 24.09
C GLY A 254 26.39 -0.09 24.24
N ASN A 255 25.23 -0.70 24.47
CA ASN A 255 25.09 -2.16 24.51
C ASN A 255 24.89 -2.72 23.11
N LEU A 256 25.54 -3.84 22.79
CA LEU A 256 25.46 -4.49 21.49
C LEU A 256 24.05 -5.04 21.22
N THR A 257 23.41 -4.51 20.17
CA THR A 257 22.10 -4.95 19.68
C THR A 257 22.20 -5.81 18.42
N TYR A 258 23.30 -5.70 17.68
CA TYR A 258 23.61 -6.51 16.52
C TYR A 258 25.11 -6.72 16.38
N LEU A 259 25.52 -7.88 15.87
CA LEU A 259 26.91 -8.20 15.55
C LEU A 259 26.94 -9.11 14.32
N SER A 260 27.81 -8.82 13.35
CA SER A 260 27.89 -9.64 12.14
C SER A 260 28.38 -11.07 12.44
N PRO A 261 27.97 -12.08 11.65
CA PRO A 261 28.37 -13.47 11.85
C PRO A 261 29.89 -13.67 11.86
N ALA A 262 30.61 -12.96 10.97
CA ALA A 262 32.07 -13.02 10.88
C ALA A 262 32.78 -12.63 12.20
N ILE A 263 32.22 -11.68 12.96
CA ILE A 263 32.75 -11.32 14.27
C ILE A 263 32.41 -12.42 15.29
N CYS A 264 31.19 -12.96 15.29
CA CYS A 264 30.84 -14.05 16.21
C CYS A 264 31.75 -15.27 16.05
N GLU A 265 32.09 -15.62 14.79
CA GLU A 265 33.04 -16.69 14.46
C GLU A 265 34.46 -16.36 14.97
N MET A 266 34.92 -15.13 14.79
CA MET A 266 36.24 -14.68 15.28
C MET A 266 36.35 -14.73 16.82
N PHE A 267 35.27 -14.40 17.53
CA PHE A 267 35.24 -14.43 19.00
C PHE A 267 34.92 -15.82 19.57
N PHE A 268 34.70 -16.84 18.72
CA PHE A 268 34.31 -18.20 19.07
C PHE A 268 33.11 -18.26 20.05
N LYS A 269 32.18 -17.30 19.94
CA LYS A 269 31.03 -17.17 20.83
C LYS A 269 29.77 -16.84 20.03
N PRO A 270 28.63 -17.49 20.33
CA PRO A 270 27.38 -17.18 19.66
C PRO A 270 26.91 -15.77 20.08
N PHE A 271 26.21 -15.07 19.17
CA PHE A 271 25.67 -13.74 19.45
C PHE A 271 24.79 -13.70 20.71
N SER A 272 24.06 -14.78 21.01
CA SER A 272 23.23 -14.87 22.23
C SER A 272 24.01 -14.72 23.54
N GLU A 273 25.34 -14.94 23.55
CA GLU A 273 26.19 -14.74 24.72
C GLU A 273 26.84 -13.34 24.77
N ILE A 274 26.79 -12.60 23.67
CA ILE A 274 27.44 -11.27 23.49
C ILE A 274 26.39 -10.15 23.47
N ALA A 275 25.15 -10.47 23.04
CA ALA A 275 24.03 -9.55 22.96
C ALA A 275 23.77 -8.87 24.32
N GLY A 276 23.59 -7.54 24.30
CA GLY A 276 23.34 -6.74 25.50
C GLY A 276 24.59 -6.38 26.33
N LYS A 277 25.79 -6.86 25.96
CA LYS A 277 27.04 -6.41 26.60
C LYS A 277 27.51 -5.09 26.01
N HIS A 278 28.21 -4.30 26.81
CA HIS A 278 28.80 -3.04 26.36
C HIS A 278 29.85 -3.29 25.27
N ILE A 279 29.89 -2.46 24.23
CA ILE A 279 30.76 -2.60 23.05
C ILE A 279 32.25 -2.83 23.40
N ASN A 280 32.72 -2.26 24.51
CA ASN A 280 34.09 -2.44 25.02
C ASN A 280 34.48 -3.90 25.24
N THR A 281 33.52 -4.78 25.50
CA THR A 281 33.77 -6.22 25.69
C THR A 281 34.29 -6.92 24.42
N LEU A 282 34.08 -6.35 23.23
CA LEU A 282 34.69 -6.83 22.00
C LEU A 282 36.20 -6.51 21.93
N PHE A 283 36.70 -5.54 22.69
CA PHE A 283 38.10 -5.11 22.63
C PHE A 283 38.96 -5.62 23.80
N ASP A 284 38.34 -6.23 24.82
CA ASP A 284 38.99 -6.56 26.09
C ASP A 284 39.56 -8.00 26.15
N GLN A 285 40.11 -8.50 25.03
CA GLN A 285 40.78 -9.80 25.00
C GLN A 285 42.25 -9.67 25.43
N GLY A 286 42.51 -9.78 26.74
CA GLY A 286 43.75 -10.30 27.30
C GLY A 286 45.01 -9.45 27.11
N ALA A 287 45.50 -8.88 28.21
CA ALA A 287 46.71 -8.07 28.34
C ALA A 287 48.04 -8.78 28.00
N ASN A 288 48.24 -9.28 26.77
CA ASN A 288 49.52 -9.86 26.35
C ASN A 288 49.81 -9.73 24.84
N SER A 289 49.98 -8.50 24.36
CA SER A 289 50.86 -8.25 23.20
C SER A 289 51.29 -6.80 23.21
N ARG A 290 52.56 -6.60 23.56
CA ARG A 290 53.18 -5.33 23.96
C ARG A 290 53.43 -4.33 22.84
N ASP A 291 52.88 -4.49 21.63
CA ASP A 291 53.29 -3.63 20.51
C ASP A 291 52.34 -3.67 19.29
N ARG A 292 51.12 -3.14 19.40
CA ARG A 292 50.28 -2.89 18.22
C ARG A 292 49.58 -1.54 18.33
N GLU A 293 50.11 -0.60 17.56
CA GLU A 293 49.42 0.52 16.91
C GLU A 293 48.07 0.91 17.54
N ARG A 294 48.10 1.97 18.38
CA ARG A 294 46.98 2.81 18.84
C ARG A 294 45.60 2.17 18.67
N SER A 295 45.19 1.42 19.70
CA SER A 295 43.94 0.65 19.70
C SER A 295 42.74 1.48 19.22
N LEU A 296 41.92 0.87 18.37
CA LEU A 296 40.67 1.42 17.82
C LEU A 296 39.75 2.04 18.89
N ALA A 297 39.81 1.52 20.12
CA ALA A 297 39.10 2.05 21.29
C ALA A 297 39.47 3.52 21.60
N PHE A 298 40.74 3.89 21.47
CA PHE A 298 41.19 5.28 21.64
C PHE A 298 40.60 6.20 20.55
N HIS A 299 40.55 5.73 19.30
CA HIS A 299 39.99 6.47 18.17
C HIS A 299 38.46 6.62 18.22
N LEU A 300 37.76 5.70 18.89
CA LEU A 300 36.31 5.78 19.13
C LEU A 300 35.95 6.74 20.28
N THR A 301 36.83 6.92 21.27
CA THR A 301 36.61 7.83 22.41
C THR A 301 37.06 9.27 22.17
N SER A 302 37.82 9.55 21.09
CA SER A 302 38.43 10.86 20.85
C SER A 302 37.57 11.82 20.02
N ARG A 303 36.24 11.77 20.12
CA ARG A 303 35.32 12.74 19.51
C ARG A 303 34.38 13.34 20.54
#